data_AF-A0AAW8D221-F1
#
_entry.id   AF-A0AAW8D221-F1
#
_cell.length_a   1.000
_cell.length_b   1.000
_cell.length_c   1.000
_cell.angle_alpha   90.00
_cell.angle_beta   90.00
_cell.angle_gamma   90.00
#
_symmetry.space_group_name_H-M   'P 1'
#
loop_
_entity.id
_entity.type
_entity.pdbx_description
1 polymer ?
#
loop_
_entity_poly.entity_id
_entity_poly.type
_entity_poly.pdbx_seq_one_letter_code
_entity_poly.pdbx_strand_id
1 'polypeptide(L)'
;MNVQLTPRRLALAASVLSCAFWLAGCGSPGAVPGQLSSAKGGASGAVPRASNAATARDYRRDAARHVYDLNRSRIYSGQLPPILYAVGTLQVNLDTGGKVVSMHWLRAPQHAPEVIAEIERAVLQAAPFPAATRLGAVTWTDTWLWDKSGRFQLDTLTEGQQQGD
;
A
#
# COMPACT_ATOMS: atom_id res chain seq x y z
N MET A 1 50.94 9.61 -79.31
CA MET A 1 51.57 10.77 -78.62
C MET A 1 50.47 11.67 -78.10
N ASN A 2 50.39 11.87 -76.78
CA ASN A 2 49.89 13.08 -76.13
C ASN A 2 50.21 12.96 -74.64
N VAL A 3 50.87 13.97 -74.09
CA VAL A 3 51.50 13.98 -72.77
C VAL A 3 50.69 14.88 -71.83
N GLN A 4 50.77 14.53 -70.53
CA GLN A 4 50.57 15.33 -69.32
C GLN A 4 49.15 15.52 -68.78
N LEU A 5 48.93 15.11 -67.52
CA LEU A 5 48.95 15.98 -66.33
C LEU A 5 48.43 15.20 -65.10
N THR A 6 49.28 14.96 -64.11
CA THR A 6 48.89 14.58 -62.72
C THR A 6 48.37 15.80 -61.95
N PRO A 7 47.48 15.62 -60.95
CA PRO A 7 47.96 15.67 -59.56
C PRO A 7 47.24 14.73 -58.56
N ARG A 8 48.03 14.25 -57.59
CA ARG A 8 47.60 13.71 -56.29
C ARG A 8 46.80 14.74 -55.50
N ARG A 9 45.70 14.35 -54.82
CA ARG A 9 45.39 14.74 -53.43
C ARG A 9 44.55 13.69 -52.71
N LEU A 10 44.96 13.42 -51.47
CA LEU A 10 44.33 12.56 -50.47
C LEU A 10 42.92 13.06 -50.10
N ALA A 11 42.02 12.13 -49.79
CA ALA A 11 40.99 12.38 -48.78
C ALA A 11 40.74 11.10 -47.97
N LEU A 12 40.94 11.24 -46.66
CA LEU A 12 40.86 10.21 -45.63
C LEU A 12 39.42 9.72 -45.37
N ALA A 13 39.35 8.42 -45.13
CA ALA A 13 38.58 7.68 -44.12
C ALA A 13 37.34 8.33 -43.45
N ALA A 14 36.23 7.67 -43.76
CA ALA A 14 35.02 7.34 -43.00
C ALA A 14 35.00 7.40 -41.45
N SER A 15 33.74 7.45 -40.95
CA SER A 15 33.17 7.04 -39.62
C SER A 15 32.70 8.24 -38.78
N VAL A 16 31.47 8.77 -38.87
CA VAL A 16 30.10 8.25 -38.62
C VAL A 16 29.78 7.97 -37.13
N LEU A 17 28.67 8.59 -36.68
CA LEU A 17 27.76 8.28 -35.54
C LEU A 17 27.95 9.00 -34.19
N SER A 18 27.29 10.16 -34.10
CA SER A 18 26.18 10.45 -33.18
C SER A 18 26.34 10.08 -31.70
N CYS A 19 26.86 11.02 -30.90
CA CYS A 19 26.55 11.14 -29.48
C CYS A 19 25.21 11.87 -29.31
N ALA A 20 24.13 11.14 -29.13
CA ALA A 20 22.85 11.70 -28.74
C ALA A 20 22.18 10.84 -27.67
N PHE A 21 21.62 11.52 -26.67
CA PHE A 21 20.60 11.04 -25.75
C PHE A 21 21.00 10.05 -24.64
N TRP A 22 21.43 10.60 -23.50
CA TRP A 22 21.13 10.01 -22.19
C TRP A 22 20.83 11.12 -21.16
N LEU A 23 19.59 11.57 -21.15
CA LEU A 23 18.95 12.21 -19.99
C LEU A 23 17.60 11.52 -19.78
N ALA A 24 17.65 10.23 -19.42
CA ALA A 24 16.51 9.51 -18.87
C ALA A 24 16.34 9.93 -17.41
N GLY A 25 15.66 11.05 -17.18
CA GLY A 25 15.15 11.41 -15.86
C GLY A 25 13.98 10.49 -15.52
N CYS A 26 14.25 9.33 -14.92
CA CYS A 26 13.23 8.52 -14.29
C CYS A 26 12.72 9.25 -13.04
N GLY A 27 11.63 10.00 -13.18
CA GLY A 27 10.74 10.27 -12.07
C GLY A 27 10.08 8.96 -11.67
N SER A 28 10.69 8.21 -10.76
CA SER A 28 10.03 7.05 -10.15
C SER A 28 8.81 7.57 -9.37
N PRO A 29 7.57 7.16 -9.70
CA PRO A 29 6.46 7.38 -8.78
C PRO A 29 6.86 6.70 -7.48
N GLY A 30 6.98 7.50 -6.40
CA GLY A 30 7.54 7.06 -5.13
C GLY A 30 6.93 5.73 -4.71
N ALA A 31 7.76 4.68 -4.69
CA ALA A 31 7.35 3.42 -4.12
C ALA A 31 7.07 3.68 -2.64
N VAL A 32 5.81 3.51 -2.23
CA VAL A 32 5.50 3.50 -0.80
C VAL A 32 6.26 2.31 -0.22
N PRO A 33 7.22 2.52 0.70
CA PRO A 33 7.91 1.42 1.35
C PRO A 33 6.84 0.55 2.03
N GLY A 34 6.68 -0.71 1.61
CA GLY A 34 5.66 -1.61 2.17
C GLY A 34 4.51 -2.01 1.23
N GLN A 35 4.51 -1.61 -0.05
CA GLN A 35 3.61 -2.23 -1.04
C GLN A 35 3.94 -3.72 -1.22
N LEU A 36 3.39 -4.57 -0.35
CA LEU A 36 3.50 -6.01 -0.38
C LEU A 36 2.58 -6.53 -1.50
N SER A 37 3.13 -6.58 -2.71
CA SER A 37 2.47 -7.23 -3.86
C SER A 37 2.28 -8.73 -3.66
N SER A 38 2.98 -9.34 -2.68
CA SER A 38 2.88 -10.75 -2.30
C SER A 38 3.09 -10.90 -0.79
N ALA A 39 2.00 -10.89 -0.01
CA ALA A 39 2.07 -11.13 1.43
C ALA A 39 2.18 -12.64 1.72
N LYS A 40 3.33 -13.11 2.24
CA LYS A 40 3.46 -14.45 2.86
C LYS A 40 3.32 -14.31 4.39
N GLY A 41 2.09 -14.18 4.87
CA GLY A 41 1.80 -14.16 6.30
C GLY A 41 1.80 -15.58 6.90
N GLY A 42 2.62 -15.82 7.93
CA GLY A 42 2.62 -17.05 8.70
C GLY A 42 1.34 -17.18 9.53
N ALA A 43 0.39 -17.99 9.06
CA ALA A 43 -0.85 -18.26 9.76
C ALA A 43 -0.60 -19.16 10.98
N SER A 44 -0.88 -18.67 12.19
CA SER A 44 -0.94 -19.51 13.40
C SER A 44 -2.06 -19.12 14.36
N GLY A 45 -3.00 -18.26 13.91
CA GLY A 45 -4.20 -17.92 14.66
C GLY A 45 -5.35 -18.90 14.41
N ALA A 46 -6.25 -19.03 15.39
CA ALA A 46 -7.52 -19.73 15.20
C ALA A 46 -8.31 -19.11 14.03
N VAL A 47 -8.89 -19.94 13.17
CA VAL A 47 -9.69 -19.47 12.04
C VAL A 47 -10.92 -18.75 12.58
N PRO A 48 -11.15 -17.47 12.24
CA PRO A 48 -12.31 -16.73 12.73
C PRO A 48 -13.62 -17.29 12.15
N ARG A 49 -14.73 -17.01 12.83
CA ARG A 49 -16.06 -17.29 12.28
C ARG A 49 -16.24 -16.56 10.95
N ALA A 50 -16.78 -17.25 9.95
CA ALA A 50 -17.04 -16.69 8.63
C ALA A 50 -17.95 -15.44 8.70
N SER A 51 -17.71 -14.49 7.79
CA SER A 51 -18.53 -13.29 7.66
C SER A 51 -19.87 -13.63 6.99
N ASN A 52 -20.93 -12.97 7.45
CA ASN A 52 -22.26 -13.02 6.85
C ASN A 52 -22.54 -11.83 5.92
N ALA A 53 -21.52 -11.01 5.62
CA ALA A 53 -21.64 -9.84 4.78
C ALA A 53 -22.22 -10.18 3.40
N ALA A 54 -23.23 -9.42 2.98
CA ALA A 54 -23.84 -9.55 1.66
C ALA A 54 -23.22 -8.60 0.62
N THR A 55 -22.44 -7.62 1.07
CA THR A 55 -21.76 -6.64 0.21
C THR A 55 -20.34 -6.37 0.71
N ALA A 56 -19.47 -5.89 -0.19
CA ALA A 56 -18.12 -5.46 0.21
C ALA A 56 -18.15 -4.34 1.26
N ARG A 57 -19.17 -3.47 1.22
CA ARG A 57 -19.36 -2.41 2.23
C ARG A 57 -19.62 -3.00 3.61
N ASP A 58 -20.49 -4.01 3.70
CA ASP A 58 -20.80 -4.68 4.97
C ASP A 58 -19.58 -5.42 5.50
N TYR A 59 -18.80 -6.04 4.59
CA TYR A 59 -17.59 -6.77 4.93
C TYR A 59 -16.55 -5.90 5.63
N ARG A 60 -16.46 -4.60 5.27
CA ARG A 60 -15.53 -3.67 5.94
C ARG A 60 -15.72 -3.66 7.45
N ARG A 61 -16.97 -3.75 7.93
CA ARG A 61 -17.28 -3.75 9.37
C ARG A 61 -16.81 -5.03 10.04
N ASP A 62 -16.92 -6.17 9.38
CA ASP A 62 -16.45 -7.45 9.90
C ASP A 62 -14.93 -7.51 9.94
N ALA A 63 -14.25 -7.03 8.89
CA ALA A 63 -12.80 -6.94 8.84
C ALA A 63 -12.26 -5.96 9.90
N ALA A 64 -12.86 -4.78 10.05
CA ALA A 64 -12.45 -3.81 11.05
C ALA A 64 -12.62 -4.33 12.48
N ARG A 65 -13.73 -5.03 12.78
CA ARG A 65 -13.96 -5.67 14.08
C ARG A 65 -12.90 -6.72 14.38
N HIS A 66 -12.57 -7.55 13.39
CA HIS A 66 -11.53 -8.56 13.52
C HIS A 66 -10.16 -7.95 13.85
N VAL A 67 -9.79 -6.84 13.20
CA VAL A 67 -8.57 -6.10 13.54
C VAL A 67 -8.64 -5.56 14.98
N TYR A 68 -9.78 -4.99 15.39
CA TYR A 68 -9.95 -4.48 16.76
C TYR A 68 -9.81 -5.58 17.82
N ASP A 69 -10.40 -6.75 17.58
CA ASP A 69 -10.35 -7.87 18.51
C ASP A 69 -8.92 -8.37 18.78
N LEU A 70 -8.06 -8.31 17.76
CA LEU A 70 -6.65 -8.70 17.88
C LEU A 70 -5.74 -7.57 18.40
N ASN A 71 -6.20 -6.32 18.38
CA ASN A 71 -5.41 -5.13 18.71
C ASN A 71 -5.99 -4.32 19.87
N ARG A 72 -6.80 -4.92 20.76
CA ARG A 72 -7.57 -4.19 21.80
C ARG A 72 -6.74 -3.20 22.62
N SER A 73 -5.51 -3.53 23.00
CA SER A 73 -4.62 -2.65 23.78
C SER A 73 -4.12 -1.43 22.99
N ARG A 74 -4.28 -1.45 21.66
CA ARG A 74 -3.82 -0.40 20.72
C ARG A 74 -4.98 0.41 20.15
N ILE A 75 -6.23 0.05 20.46
CA ILE A 75 -7.39 0.83 20.04
C ILE A 75 -7.51 2.08 20.92
N TYR A 76 -7.61 3.24 20.29
CA TYR A 76 -7.90 4.48 20.99
C TYR A 76 -9.35 4.44 21.50
N SER A 77 -9.58 4.72 22.77
CA SER A 77 -10.91 4.74 23.37
C SER A 77 -11.51 6.14 23.35
N GLY A 78 -12.79 6.27 23.00
CA GLY A 78 -13.46 7.56 22.94
C GLY A 78 -13.22 8.31 21.63
N GLN A 79 -13.66 9.56 21.57
CA GLN A 79 -13.43 10.43 20.42
C GLN A 79 -11.94 10.76 20.28
N LEU A 80 -11.43 10.60 19.06
CA LEU A 80 -10.05 10.94 18.71
C LEU A 80 -9.77 12.44 18.87
N PRO A 81 -8.52 12.84 19.17
CA PRO A 81 -8.16 14.25 19.19
C PRO A 81 -8.39 14.91 17.82
N PRO A 82 -8.61 16.24 17.76
CA PRO A 82 -8.83 16.94 16.50
C PRO A 82 -7.64 16.83 15.55
N ILE A 83 -6.43 16.88 16.11
CA ILE A 83 -5.17 16.72 15.37
C ILE A 83 -4.68 15.28 15.55
N LEU A 84 -4.77 14.52 14.46
CA LEU A 84 -4.22 13.16 14.37
C LEU A 84 -2.73 13.23 14.07
N TYR A 85 -2.00 12.26 14.61
CA TYR A 85 -0.58 12.08 14.31
C TYR A 85 -0.36 11.61 12.88
N ALA A 86 -1.16 10.63 12.44
CA ALA A 86 -1.10 10.09 11.09
C ALA A 86 -2.47 9.63 10.62
N VAL A 87 -2.70 9.73 9.32
CA VAL A 87 -3.89 9.21 8.65
C VAL A 87 -3.46 8.47 7.40
N GLY A 88 -3.84 7.20 7.30
CA GLY A 88 -3.50 6.35 6.16
C GLY A 88 -4.69 5.55 5.66
N THR A 89 -4.90 5.49 4.35
CA THR A 89 -5.96 4.67 3.75
C THR A 89 -5.33 3.49 3.03
N LEU A 90 -5.65 2.28 3.49
CA LEU A 90 -5.10 1.02 2.99
C LEU A 90 -6.21 0.20 2.34
N GLN A 91 -5.92 -0.32 1.15
CA GLN A 91 -6.71 -1.36 0.50
C GLN A 91 -6.01 -2.72 0.70
N VAL A 92 -6.77 -3.72 1.12
CA VAL A 92 -6.31 -5.09 1.37
C VAL A 92 -7.14 -6.04 0.51
N ASN A 93 -6.47 -6.87 -0.29
CA ASN A 93 -7.12 -7.90 -1.10
C ASN A 93 -7.02 -9.24 -0.38
N LEU A 94 -8.16 -9.88 -0.18
CA LEU A 94 -8.30 -11.16 0.51
C LEU A 94 -8.75 -12.24 -0.44
N ASP A 95 -8.21 -13.45 -0.27
CA ASP A 95 -8.72 -14.64 -0.96
C ASP A 95 -10.01 -15.17 -0.33
N THR A 96 -10.58 -16.24 -0.91
CA THR A 96 -11.82 -16.87 -0.43
C THR A 96 -11.70 -17.45 0.99
N GLY A 97 -10.48 -17.71 1.46
CA GLY A 97 -10.18 -18.19 2.81
C GLY A 97 -9.81 -17.08 3.79
N GLY A 98 -9.91 -15.80 3.39
CA GLY A 98 -9.56 -14.64 4.21
C GLY A 98 -8.06 -14.41 4.36
N LYS A 99 -7.20 -15.06 3.57
CA LYS A 99 -5.76 -14.77 3.58
C LYS A 99 -5.50 -13.46 2.84
N VAL A 100 -4.53 -12.70 3.31
CA VAL A 100 -4.08 -11.50 2.61
C VAL A 100 -3.28 -11.89 1.38
N VAL A 101 -3.76 -11.48 0.21
CA VAL A 101 -3.09 -11.70 -1.08
C VAL A 101 -2.16 -10.54 -1.37
N SER A 102 -2.65 -9.30 -1.23
CA SER A 102 -1.89 -8.08 -1.46
C SER A 102 -2.44 -6.90 -0.67
N MET A 103 -1.60 -5.88 -0.52
CA MET A 103 -1.95 -4.59 0.09
C MET A 103 -1.56 -3.44 -0.84
N HIS A 104 -2.39 -2.40 -0.89
CA HIS A 104 -2.16 -1.22 -1.70
C HIS A 104 -2.57 0.06 -0.94
N TRP A 105 -1.61 0.96 -0.74
CA TRP A 105 -1.86 2.24 -0.09
C TRP A 105 -2.57 3.19 -1.05
N LEU A 106 -3.79 3.58 -0.71
CA LEU A 106 -4.50 4.66 -1.40
C LEU A 106 -4.03 6.04 -0.91
N ARG A 107 -3.66 6.12 0.37
CA ARG A 107 -2.98 7.26 0.99
C ARG A 107 -2.04 6.75 2.06
N ALA A 108 -0.74 6.83 1.82
CA ALA A 108 0.26 6.46 2.81
C ALA A 108 0.61 7.68 3.70
N PRO A 109 0.72 7.52 5.03
CA PRO A 109 1.23 8.56 5.92
C PRO A 109 2.76 8.68 5.79
N GLN A 110 3.24 9.31 4.72
CA GLN A 110 4.67 9.34 4.36
C GLN A 110 5.56 10.04 5.41
N HIS A 111 5.01 10.94 6.21
CA HIS A 111 5.72 11.61 7.30
C HIS A 111 5.94 10.71 8.53
N ALA A 112 5.25 9.56 8.59
CA ALA A 112 5.25 8.60 9.69
C ALA A 112 5.47 7.17 9.16
N PRO A 113 6.66 6.85 8.61
CA PRO A 113 6.95 5.54 8.00
C PRO A 113 6.81 4.37 9.00
N GLU A 114 7.00 4.60 10.29
CA GLU A 114 6.73 3.62 11.34
C GLU A 114 5.24 3.27 11.46
N VAL A 115 4.33 4.22 11.19
CA VAL A 115 2.88 3.96 11.15
C VAL A 115 2.53 3.08 9.95
N ILE A 116 3.18 3.27 8.79
CA ILE A 116 3.02 2.41 7.61
C ILE A 116 3.36 0.96 7.97
N ALA A 117 4.56 0.73 8.50
CA ALA A 117 5.04 -0.60 8.85
C ALA A 117 4.14 -1.28 9.90
N GLU A 118 3.65 -0.52 10.88
CA GLU A 118 2.82 -1.03 11.94
C GLU A 118 1.40 -1.39 11.46
N ILE A 119 0.84 -0.63 10.52
CA ILE A 119 -0.44 -0.96 9.88
C ILE A 119 -0.30 -2.25 9.06
N GLU A 120 0.72 -2.36 8.23
CA GLU A 120 0.97 -3.57 7.42
C GLU A 120 1.16 -4.80 8.32
N ARG A 121 1.94 -4.66 9.38
CA ARG A 121 2.13 -5.72 10.39
C ARG A 121 0.81 -6.14 11.02
N ALA A 122 -0.03 -5.19 11.45
CA ALA A 122 -1.32 -5.48 12.06
C ALA A 122 -2.25 -6.24 11.10
N VAL A 123 -2.29 -5.88 9.82
CA VAL A 123 -3.07 -6.59 8.80
C VAL A 123 -2.52 -8.00 8.56
N LEU A 124 -1.20 -8.16 8.45
CA LEU A 124 -0.58 -9.48 8.27
C LEU A 124 -0.84 -10.41 9.46
N GLN A 125 -0.75 -9.89 10.69
CA GLN A 125 -1.00 -10.66 11.90
C GLN A 125 -2.48 -10.99 12.10
N ALA A 126 -3.39 -10.19 11.53
CA ALA A 126 -4.81 -10.47 11.54
C ALA A 126 -5.22 -11.58 10.57
N ALA A 127 -4.35 -12.01 9.65
CA ALA A 127 -4.67 -13.09 8.73
C ALA A 127 -4.69 -14.47 9.45
N PRO A 128 -5.66 -15.36 9.14
CA PRO A 128 -6.76 -15.13 8.18
C PRO A 128 -7.87 -14.25 8.76
N PHE A 129 -8.45 -13.40 7.90
CA PHE A 129 -9.66 -12.63 8.15
C PHE A 129 -10.91 -13.53 8.07
N PRO A 130 -12.07 -13.08 8.61
CA PRO A 130 -13.35 -13.76 8.42
C PRO A 130 -13.62 -14.04 6.94
N ALA A 131 -13.72 -15.30 6.54
CA ALA A 131 -13.99 -15.66 5.16
C ALA A 131 -15.36 -15.12 4.71
N ALA A 132 -15.40 -14.39 3.59
CA ALA A 132 -16.61 -13.81 3.02
C ALA A 132 -17.35 -14.83 2.15
N THR A 133 -17.96 -15.85 2.77
CA THR A 133 -18.49 -17.03 2.05
C THR A 133 -19.50 -16.71 0.94
N ARG A 134 -20.21 -15.58 1.03
CA ARG A 134 -21.17 -15.12 0.01
C ARG A 134 -20.54 -14.31 -1.13
N LEU A 135 -19.36 -13.73 -0.90
CA LEU A 135 -18.67 -12.84 -1.84
C LEU A 135 -17.47 -13.51 -2.52
N GLY A 136 -16.86 -14.51 -1.88
CA GLY A 136 -15.60 -15.09 -2.31
C GLY A 136 -14.42 -14.19 -1.94
N ALA A 137 -13.54 -13.92 -2.91
CA ALA A 137 -12.45 -12.97 -2.73
C ALA A 137 -13.01 -11.55 -2.56
N VAL A 138 -12.39 -10.76 -1.68
CA VAL A 138 -12.91 -9.44 -1.34
C VAL A 138 -11.79 -8.41 -1.20
N THR A 139 -12.08 -7.20 -1.64
CA THR A 139 -11.23 -6.03 -1.42
C THR A 139 -11.81 -5.22 -0.27
N TRP A 140 -11.04 -5.08 0.81
CA TRP A 140 -11.38 -4.27 1.97
C TRP A 140 -10.53 -3.01 1.97
N THR A 141 -11.18 -1.84 2.03
CA THR A 141 -10.51 -0.54 2.16
C THR A 141 -10.93 0.12 3.46
N ASP A 142 -9.97 0.59 4.25
CA ASP A 142 -10.21 1.34 5.49
C ASP A 142 -9.20 2.46 5.69
N THR A 143 -9.58 3.46 6.48
CA THR A 143 -8.71 4.56 6.89
C THR A 143 -8.31 4.38 8.35
N TRP A 144 -7.02 4.35 8.59
CA TRP A 144 -6.38 4.24 9.90
C TRP A 144 -6.13 5.63 10.44
N LEU A 145 -6.73 5.93 11.59
CA LEU A 145 -6.68 7.22 12.28
C LEU A 145 -5.81 7.06 13.53
N TRP A 146 -4.62 7.64 13.52
CA TRP A 146 -3.62 7.43 14.56
C TRP A 146 -3.44 8.66 15.44
N ASP A 147 -3.37 8.43 16.75
CA ASP A 147 -2.98 9.45 17.71
C ASP A 147 -1.46 9.43 17.97
N LYS A 148 -0.98 10.47 18.66
CA LYS A 148 0.43 10.61 19.03
C LYS A 148 0.91 9.58 20.07
N SER A 149 0.00 8.84 20.72
CA SER A 149 0.34 7.78 21.67
C SER A 149 0.62 6.43 21.00
N GLY A 150 0.39 6.35 19.68
CA GLY A 150 0.54 5.11 18.91
C GLY A 150 -0.70 4.21 18.94
N ARG A 151 -1.83 4.74 19.43
CA ARG A 151 -3.14 4.09 19.36
C ARG A 151 -3.91 4.57 18.14
N PHE A 152 -4.85 3.76 17.68
CA PHE A 152 -5.59 4.06 16.46
C PHE A 152 -7.07 3.71 16.55
N GLN A 153 -7.86 4.29 15.63
CA GLN A 153 -9.17 3.78 15.24
C GLN A 153 -9.19 3.54 13.72
N LEU A 154 -10.05 2.62 13.29
CA LEU A 154 -10.42 2.47 11.89
C LEU A 154 -11.65 3.33 11.62
N ASP A 155 -11.66 4.05 10.49
CA ASP A 155 -12.77 4.91 10.08
C ASP A 155 -14.12 4.16 10.05
N THR A 156 -14.12 2.89 9.66
CA THR A 156 -15.33 2.04 9.70
C THR A 156 -15.96 1.94 11.11
N LEU A 157 -15.16 2.05 12.17
CA LEU A 157 -15.55 1.88 13.57
C LEU A 157 -15.24 3.10 14.45
N THR A 158 -14.92 4.25 13.85
CA THR A 158 -14.50 5.44 14.58
C THR A 158 -15.65 5.99 15.44
N GLU A 159 -15.30 6.50 16.62
CA GLU A 159 -16.22 7.26 17.49
C GLU A 159 -16.31 8.74 17.07
N GLY A 160 -15.59 9.12 16.01
CA GLY A 160 -15.45 10.49 15.54
C GLY A 160 -14.28 11.21 16.19
N GLN A 161 -14.17 12.50 15.89
CA GLN A 161 -13.16 13.38 16.48
C GLN A 161 -13.82 14.39 17.41
N GLN A 162 -13.08 14.79 18.44
CA GLN A 162 -13.44 15.91 19.29
C GLN A 162 -13.55 17.19 18.44
N GLN A 163 -14.49 18.07 18.79
CA GLN A 163 -14.52 19.42 18.23
C GLN A 163 -13.40 20.22 18.89
N GLY A 164 -12.60 20.92 18.08
CA GLY A 164 -11.58 21.83 18.60
C GLY A 164 -12.26 23.14 18.98
N ASP A 165 -12.23 23.47 20.28
CA ASP A 165 -12.61 24.79 20.80
C ASP A 165 -11.44 25.78 20.72
#